data_AF-X1H6Y3-F1
#
_entry.id   AF-X1H6Y3-F1
#
_cell.length_a   1.000
_cell.length_b   1.000
_cell.length_c   1.000
_cell.angle_alpha   90.00
_cell.angle_beta   90.00
_cell.angle_gamma   90.00
#
_symmetry.space_group_name_H-M   'P 1'
#
loop_
_entity.id
_entity.type
_entity.pdbx_description
1 polymer ?
#
loop_
_entity_poly.entity_id
_entity_poly.type
_entity_poly.pdbx_seq_one_letter_code
_entity_poly.pdbx_strand_id
1 'polypeptide(L)'
;MMGLTVVGFGLLNVALWYVAMIVIYKNNLFGMGTDLAEKVGQVWSAELAGDPEFVRAMLSEVTAAMLTFGIGASTMALFARVGGGIYTKAADVGADLVGKLEAGIPEDDPRNPATIADNVGDNVGDVAGMGADLYESYVGSILATAALGACVPVAARVTDRTGAIYVVAPMIVAGLGIILSIIGVFLVRCREDASQKNLLRALLLGTFGSTIMVVAAVALVVALTDLGWGVFGAVLAGLVAGFVIGQATEWYTSDEYRWTRGVAEQTKMGAAPTVIEGIAVGMLSSII
;
A
#
# COMPACT_ATOMS: atom_id res chain seq x y z
N MET A 1 -11.20 10.08 -4.28
CA MET A 1 -11.55 10.23 -2.85
C MET A 1 -10.92 9.12 -2.02
N MET A 2 -11.32 7.85 -2.18
CA MET A 2 -10.78 6.72 -1.38
C MET A 2 -9.25 6.70 -1.26
N GLY A 3 -8.52 6.75 -2.39
CA GLY A 3 -7.05 6.70 -2.37
C GLY A 3 -6.41 7.79 -1.49
N LEU A 4 -6.86 9.04 -1.62
CA LEU A 4 -6.36 10.17 -0.80
C LEU A 4 -6.71 10.02 0.67
N THR A 5 -7.89 9.47 0.99
CA THR A 5 -8.29 9.17 2.36
C THR A 5 -7.37 8.13 2.98
N VAL A 6 -7.10 7.03 2.27
CA VAL A 6 -6.25 5.93 2.73
C VAL A 6 -4.82 6.38 2.97
N VAL A 7 -4.16 6.95 1.95
CA VAL A 7 -2.75 7.36 2.08
C VAL A 7 -2.57 8.59 2.97
N GLY A 8 -3.53 9.52 2.93
CA GLY A 8 -3.52 10.74 3.72
C GLY A 8 -3.68 10.45 5.21
N PHE A 9 -4.72 9.71 5.60
CA PHE A 9 -4.90 9.32 7.00
C PHE A 9 -3.83 8.33 7.46
N GLY A 10 -3.35 7.45 6.58
CA GLY A 10 -2.21 6.56 6.86
C GLY A 10 -0.97 7.34 7.28
N LEU A 11 -0.51 8.26 6.43
CA LEU A 11 0.68 9.06 6.73
C LEU A 11 0.45 10.00 7.93
N LEU A 12 -0.72 10.64 8.02
CA LEU A 12 -1.05 11.51 9.15
C LEU A 12 -0.98 10.75 10.47
N ASN A 13 -1.56 9.56 10.55
CA ASN A 13 -1.56 8.76 11.76
C ASN A 13 -0.14 8.33 12.15
N VAL A 14 0.64 7.84 11.19
CA VAL A 14 2.06 7.47 11.41
C VAL A 14 2.87 8.67 11.91
N ALA A 15 2.74 9.83 11.27
CA ALA A 15 3.47 11.04 11.65
C ALA A 15 3.07 11.56 13.04
N LEU A 16 1.77 11.58 13.35
CA LEU A 16 1.26 11.99 14.66
C LEU A 16 1.78 11.04 15.75
N TRP A 17 1.72 9.73 15.52
CA TRP A 17 2.21 8.77 16.50
C TRP A 17 3.72 8.85 16.69
N TYR A 18 4.48 9.04 15.61
CA TYR A 18 5.92 9.24 15.70
C TYR A 18 6.28 10.45 16.57
N VAL A 19 5.63 11.59 16.34
CA VAL A 19 5.84 12.81 17.12
C VAL A 19 5.42 12.61 18.58
N ALA A 20 4.24 12.03 18.82
CA ALA A 20 3.74 11.78 20.17
C ALA A 20 4.66 10.85 20.96
N MET A 21 5.18 9.78 20.33
CA MET A 21 6.16 8.89 20.96
C MET A 21 7.44 9.61 21.33
N ILE A 22 8.01 10.44 20.44
CA ILE A 22 9.20 11.24 20.77
C ILE A 22 8.94 12.16 21.96
N VAL A 23 7.78 12.83 21.98
CA VAL A 23 7.39 13.71 23.08
C VAL A 23 7.29 12.93 24.40
N ILE A 24 6.72 11.73 24.38
CA ILE A 24 6.59 10.86 25.55
C ILE A 24 7.96 10.48 26.12
N TYR A 25 8.88 9.98 25.28
CA TYR A 25 10.21 9.58 25.73
C TYR A 25 11.06 10.78 26.21
N LYS A 26 11.07 11.89 25.47
CA LYS A 26 11.88 13.07 25.82
C LYS A 26 11.42 13.75 27.10
N ASN A 27 10.11 13.83 27.34
CA ASN A 27 9.56 14.46 28.54
C ASN A 27 9.32 13.46 29.68
N ASN A 28 9.76 12.20 29.51
CA ASN A 28 9.59 11.14 30.50
C ASN A 28 8.13 10.96 30.96
N LEU A 29 7.20 11.10 30.02
CA LEU A 29 5.80 10.84 30.31
C LEU A 29 5.66 9.33 30.60
N PHE A 30 4.91 9.02 31.67
CA PHE A 30 4.68 7.64 32.13
C PHE A 30 5.95 6.87 32.55
N GLY A 31 7.08 7.56 32.81
CA GLY A 31 8.33 6.91 33.22
C GLY A 31 9.15 6.30 32.08
N MET A 32 8.67 6.39 30.82
CA MET A 32 9.36 5.75 29.68
C MET A 32 10.75 6.31 29.40
N GLY A 33 10.99 7.58 29.72
CA GLY A 33 12.32 8.19 29.59
C GLY A 33 13.31 7.63 30.61
N THR A 34 12.86 7.39 31.84
CA THR A 34 13.63 6.72 32.89
C THR A 34 13.93 5.27 32.51
N ASP A 35 12.91 4.51 32.10
CA ASP A 35 13.07 3.11 31.72
C ASP A 35 14.07 2.95 30.57
N LEU A 36 14.04 3.87 29.59
CA LEU A 36 14.99 3.88 28.50
C LEU A 36 16.40 4.28 28.95
N ALA A 37 16.52 5.28 29.83
CA ALA A 37 17.81 5.70 30.37
C ALA A 37 18.49 4.55 31.13
N GLU A 38 17.74 3.81 31.95
CA GLU A 38 18.23 2.64 32.67
C GLU A 38 18.72 1.54 31.71
N LYS A 39 18.01 1.29 30.61
CA LYS A 39 18.43 0.33 29.57
C LYS A 39 19.76 0.69 28.91
N VAL A 40 20.08 1.99 28.80
CA VAL A 40 21.38 2.46 28.27
C VAL A 40 22.41 2.71 29.38
N GLY A 41 22.11 2.34 30.63
CA GLY A 41 23.03 2.49 31.76
C GLY A 41 23.23 3.94 32.23
N GLN A 42 22.29 4.83 31.91
CA GLN A 42 22.30 6.25 32.25
C GLN A 42 21.15 6.59 33.19
N VAL A 43 21.23 7.74 33.87
CA VAL A 43 20.14 8.26 34.70
C VAL A 43 19.41 9.35 33.91
N TRP A 44 18.09 9.24 33.83
CA TRP A 44 17.31 10.21 33.07
C TRP A 44 17.48 11.63 33.63
N SER A 45 17.71 12.57 32.72
CA SER A 45 17.73 14.01 32.99
C SER A 45 17.21 14.76 31.76
N ALA A 46 16.79 16.01 31.94
CA ALA A 46 16.34 16.85 30.81
C ALA A 46 17.44 17.09 29.76
N GLU A 47 18.70 17.05 30.17
CA GLU A 47 19.87 17.18 29.29
C GLU A 47 20.12 15.90 28.48
N LEU A 48 19.83 14.73 29.09
CA LEU A 48 19.95 13.42 28.43
C LEU A 48 19.03 13.28 27.23
N ALA A 49 17.89 13.97 27.21
CA ALA A 49 16.96 13.95 26.07
C ALA A 49 17.58 14.47 24.75
N GLY A 50 18.71 15.18 24.82
CA GLY A 50 19.50 15.63 23.68
C GLY A 50 20.76 14.79 23.40
N ASP A 51 21.09 13.82 24.25
CA ASP A 51 22.27 13.00 24.13
C ASP A 51 22.17 12.05 22.91
N PRO A 52 23.22 11.93 22.07
CA PRO A 52 23.18 11.09 20.88
C PRO A 52 22.90 9.60 21.15
N GLU A 53 23.41 9.05 22.26
CA GLU A 53 23.22 7.65 22.63
C GLU A 53 21.77 7.40 23.06
N PHE A 54 21.23 8.27 23.92
CA PHE A 54 19.83 8.23 24.33
C PHE A 54 18.87 8.41 23.14
N VAL A 55 19.12 9.40 22.27
CA VAL A 55 18.28 9.66 21.09
C VAL A 55 18.27 8.46 20.14
N ARG A 56 19.41 7.78 19.96
CA ARG A 56 19.48 6.58 19.12
C ARG A 56 18.70 5.41 19.72
N ALA A 57 18.85 5.15 21.02
CA ALA A 57 18.08 4.12 21.70
C ALA A 57 16.57 4.42 21.65
N MET A 58 16.20 5.69 21.83
CA MET A 58 14.83 6.16 21.71
C MET A 58 14.26 5.90 20.31
N LEU A 59 14.98 6.26 19.25
CA LEU A 59 14.52 6.02 17.88
C LEU A 59 14.31 4.53 17.59
N SER A 60 15.16 3.65 18.13
CA SER A 60 14.98 2.20 18.01
C SER A 60 13.73 1.69 18.72
N GLU A 61 13.50 2.13 19.96
CA GLU A 61 12.33 1.72 20.74
C GLU A 61 11.02 2.30 20.17
N VAL A 62 11.04 3.57 19.73
CA VAL A 62 9.89 4.21 19.09
C VAL A 62 9.50 3.49 17.81
N THR A 63 10.47 3.21 16.93
CA THR A 63 10.17 2.51 15.67
C THR A 63 9.73 1.07 15.90
N ALA A 64 10.31 0.36 16.86
CA ALA A 64 9.87 -0.98 17.26
C ALA A 64 8.44 -0.97 17.83
N ALA A 65 8.12 -0.01 18.70
CA ALA A 65 6.77 0.16 19.21
C ALA A 65 5.77 0.48 18.08
N MET A 66 6.15 1.33 17.13
CA MET A 66 5.30 1.64 15.98
C MET A 66 5.07 0.44 15.06
N LEU A 67 5.95 -0.57 14.98
CA LEU A 67 5.65 -1.80 14.23
C LEU A 67 4.41 -2.53 14.76
N THR A 68 4.12 -2.44 16.06
CA THR A 68 2.91 -3.01 16.66
C THR A 68 1.63 -2.35 16.13
N PHE A 69 1.72 -1.07 15.74
CA PHE A 69 0.64 -0.39 15.02
C PHE A 69 0.38 -1.04 13.66
N GLY A 70 1.44 -1.35 12.92
CA GLY A 70 1.35 -2.08 11.64
C GLY A 70 0.62 -3.42 11.80
N ILE A 71 1.01 -4.21 12.80
CA ILE A 71 0.36 -5.50 13.11
C ILE A 71 -1.14 -5.34 13.40
N GLY A 72 -1.51 -4.29 14.13
CA GLY A 72 -2.92 -3.97 14.39
C GLY A 72 -3.69 -3.64 13.10
N ALA A 73 -3.09 -2.84 12.21
CA ALA A 73 -3.65 -2.55 10.90
C ALA A 73 -3.83 -3.82 10.06
N SER A 74 -2.84 -4.73 10.03
CA SER A 74 -2.90 -5.99 9.27
C SER A 74 -3.99 -6.92 9.77
N THR A 75 -4.14 -6.99 11.09
CA THR A 75 -5.19 -7.80 11.72
C THR A 75 -6.57 -7.32 11.31
N MET A 76 -6.81 -6.00 11.35
CA MET A 76 -8.10 -5.44 10.92
C MET A 76 -8.33 -5.57 9.42
N ALA A 77 -7.31 -5.34 8.60
CA ALA A 77 -7.38 -5.51 7.15
C ALA A 77 -7.72 -6.95 6.76
N LEU A 78 -7.14 -7.94 7.46
CA LEU A 78 -7.46 -9.36 7.26
C LEU A 78 -8.95 -9.63 7.49
N PHE A 79 -9.52 -9.18 8.61
CA PHE A 79 -10.94 -9.36 8.88
C PHE A 79 -11.84 -8.62 7.90
N ALA A 80 -11.49 -7.38 7.54
CA ALA A 80 -12.25 -6.59 6.57
C ALA A 80 -12.27 -7.28 5.20
N ARG A 81 -11.12 -7.76 4.72
CA ARG A 81 -11.00 -8.41 3.41
C ARG A 81 -11.65 -9.79 3.38
N VAL A 82 -11.42 -10.61 4.40
CA VAL A 82 -12.02 -11.96 4.47
C VAL A 82 -13.53 -11.85 4.66
N GLY A 83 -13.99 -11.01 5.59
CA GLY A 83 -15.41 -10.81 5.86
C GLY A 83 -16.15 -10.21 4.66
N GLY A 84 -15.60 -9.13 4.08
CA GLY A 84 -16.18 -8.50 2.89
C GLY A 84 -16.11 -9.41 1.67
N GLY A 85 -15.00 -10.12 1.47
CA GLY A 85 -14.80 -11.08 0.37
C GLY A 85 -15.78 -12.25 0.41
N ILE A 86 -16.02 -12.83 1.58
CA ILE A 86 -17.05 -13.87 1.77
C ILE A 86 -18.43 -13.31 1.43
N TYR A 87 -18.74 -12.10 1.89
CA TYR A 87 -20.04 -11.48 1.64
C TYR A 87 -20.28 -11.24 0.14
N THR A 88 -19.37 -10.53 -0.55
CA THR A 88 -19.50 -10.25 -1.98
C THR A 88 -19.56 -11.53 -2.80
N LYS A 89 -18.61 -12.46 -2.62
CA LYS A 89 -18.54 -13.65 -3.48
C LYS A 89 -19.65 -14.65 -3.23
N ALA A 90 -20.23 -14.71 -2.02
CA ALA A 90 -21.44 -15.50 -1.79
C ALA A 90 -22.65 -14.90 -2.51
N ALA A 91 -22.77 -13.57 -2.55
CA ALA A 91 -23.88 -12.88 -3.20
C ALA A 91 -23.75 -12.89 -4.74
N ASP A 92 -22.61 -12.50 -5.27
CA ASP A 92 -22.22 -12.47 -6.69
C ASP A 92 -22.46 -13.84 -7.36
N VAL A 93 -21.83 -14.90 -6.84
CA VAL A 93 -21.98 -16.26 -7.39
C VAL A 93 -23.43 -16.75 -7.30
N GLY A 94 -24.14 -16.44 -6.21
CA GLY A 94 -25.55 -16.83 -6.06
C GLY A 94 -26.48 -16.09 -7.02
N ALA A 95 -26.26 -14.79 -7.19
CA ALA A 95 -27.03 -13.93 -8.09
C ALA A 95 -26.85 -14.38 -9.55
N ASP A 96 -25.60 -14.63 -9.94
CA ASP A 96 -25.24 -14.98 -11.31
C ASP A 96 -25.70 -16.37 -11.72
N LEU A 97 -25.48 -17.38 -10.88
CA LEU A 97 -25.85 -18.75 -11.22
C LEU A 97 -27.38 -18.87 -11.37
N VAL A 98 -28.14 -18.39 -10.39
CA VAL A 98 -29.61 -18.51 -10.43
C VAL A 98 -30.21 -17.55 -11.45
N GLY A 99 -29.71 -16.31 -11.52
CA GLY A 99 -30.22 -15.29 -12.43
C GLY A 99 -29.92 -15.62 -13.89
N LYS A 100 -28.63 -15.71 -14.24
CA LYS A 100 -28.19 -15.84 -15.64
C LYS A 100 -28.40 -17.25 -16.18
N LEU A 101 -28.09 -18.29 -15.40
CA LEU A 101 -28.08 -19.67 -15.92
C LEU A 101 -29.41 -20.42 -15.71
N GLU A 102 -30.06 -20.27 -14.56
CA GLU A 102 -31.30 -21.03 -14.27
C GLU A 102 -32.56 -20.28 -14.71
N ALA A 103 -32.70 -19.01 -14.33
CA ALA A 103 -33.88 -18.20 -14.62
C ALA A 103 -33.81 -17.50 -15.99
N GLY A 104 -32.62 -17.39 -16.58
CA GLY A 104 -32.40 -16.72 -17.87
C GLY A 104 -32.75 -15.23 -17.85
N ILE A 105 -32.64 -14.58 -16.69
CA ILE A 105 -32.82 -13.14 -16.54
C ILE A 105 -31.48 -12.41 -16.68
N PRO A 106 -31.48 -11.13 -17.08
CA PRO A 106 -30.25 -10.34 -17.15
C PRO A 106 -29.48 -10.26 -15.83
N GLU A 107 -28.20 -9.92 -15.94
CA GLU A 107 -27.37 -9.47 -14.82
C GLU A 107 -27.99 -8.27 -14.11
N ASP A 108 -27.84 -8.20 -12.79
CA ASP A 108 -28.40 -7.14 -11.94
C ASP A 108 -29.91 -6.89 -12.09
N ASP A 109 -30.67 -7.91 -12.50
CA ASP A 109 -32.11 -7.75 -12.67
C ASP A 109 -32.79 -7.50 -11.31
N PRO A 110 -33.69 -6.51 -11.20
CA PRO A 110 -34.36 -6.17 -9.94
C PRO A 110 -35.30 -7.28 -9.42
N ARG A 111 -35.63 -8.27 -10.24
CA ARG A 111 -36.41 -9.45 -9.84
C ARG A 111 -35.56 -10.48 -9.10
N ASN A 112 -34.24 -10.41 -9.22
CA ASN A 112 -33.33 -11.29 -8.50
C ASN A 112 -33.12 -10.75 -7.07
N PRO A 113 -33.52 -11.49 -6.02
CA PRO A 113 -33.39 -11.01 -4.64
C PRO A 113 -31.93 -10.86 -4.19
N ALA A 114 -30.98 -11.49 -4.87
CA ALA A 114 -29.56 -11.43 -4.53
C ALA A 114 -28.87 -10.16 -5.04
N THR A 115 -29.43 -9.45 -6.03
CA THR A 115 -28.81 -8.26 -6.66
C THR A 115 -28.44 -7.17 -5.64
N ILE A 116 -29.28 -6.94 -4.64
CA ILE A 116 -28.98 -5.95 -3.59
C ILE A 116 -27.79 -6.40 -2.74
N ALA A 117 -27.72 -7.69 -2.40
CA ALA A 117 -26.62 -8.22 -1.62
C ALA A 117 -25.31 -8.19 -2.41
N ASP A 118 -25.37 -8.42 -3.72
CA ASP A 118 -24.22 -8.34 -4.62
C ASP A 118 -23.62 -6.92 -4.65
N ASN A 119 -24.45 -5.93 -4.98
CA ASN A 119 -24.07 -4.53 -5.01
C ASN A 119 -23.61 -3.98 -3.64
N VAL A 120 -24.20 -4.47 -2.54
CA VAL A 120 -23.70 -4.17 -1.19
C VAL A 120 -22.32 -4.82 -0.99
N GLY A 121 -22.15 -6.05 -1.45
CA GLY A 121 -20.91 -6.79 -1.43
C GLY A 121 -19.77 -6.06 -2.10
N ASP A 122 -19.98 -5.48 -3.28
CA ASP A 122 -18.94 -4.68 -3.97
C ASP A 122 -18.43 -3.52 -3.11
N ASN A 123 -19.33 -2.86 -2.38
CA ASN A 123 -18.95 -1.77 -1.47
C ASN A 123 -18.23 -2.28 -0.21
N VAL A 124 -18.63 -3.43 0.32
CA VAL A 124 -18.06 -3.97 1.57
C VAL A 124 -16.73 -4.69 1.32
N GLY A 125 -16.66 -5.52 0.28
CA GLY A 125 -15.46 -6.27 -0.10
C GLY A 125 -14.50 -5.43 -0.93
N ASP A 126 -14.94 -5.04 -2.12
CA ASP A 126 -14.06 -4.51 -3.16
C ASP A 126 -13.66 -3.06 -2.89
N VAL A 127 -14.47 -2.28 -2.14
CA VAL A 127 -14.11 -0.93 -1.71
C VAL A 127 -13.51 -0.92 -0.30
N ALA A 128 -14.28 -1.31 0.72
CA ALA A 128 -13.80 -1.18 2.10
C ALA A 128 -12.66 -2.18 2.42
N GLY A 129 -12.76 -3.43 1.97
CA GLY A 129 -11.70 -4.43 2.11
C GLY A 129 -10.41 -4.04 1.38
N MET A 130 -10.51 -3.60 0.12
CA MET A 130 -9.34 -3.11 -0.65
C MET A 130 -8.73 -1.86 0.00
N GLY A 131 -9.54 -0.92 0.48
CA GLY A 131 -9.07 0.28 1.17
C GLY A 131 -8.28 -0.04 2.44
N ALA A 132 -8.76 -1.00 3.25
CA ALA A 132 -8.06 -1.44 4.46
C ALA A 132 -6.75 -2.17 4.15
N ASP A 133 -6.72 -2.97 3.08
CA ASP A 133 -5.49 -3.62 2.63
C ASP A 133 -4.42 -2.63 2.16
N LEU A 134 -4.79 -1.71 1.28
CA LEU A 134 -3.87 -0.69 0.80
C LEU A 134 -3.38 0.22 1.93
N TYR A 135 -4.25 0.50 2.92
CA TYR A 135 -3.86 1.23 4.13
C TYR A 135 -2.74 0.52 4.88
N GLU A 136 -2.93 -0.78 5.15
CA GLU A 136 -1.96 -1.56 5.89
C GLU A 136 -0.65 -1.71 5.13
N SER A 137 -0.70 -2.06 3.84
CA SER A 137 0.52 -2.28 3.06
C SER A 137 1.34 -0.99 2.96
N TYR A 138 0.66 0.15 2.83
CA TYR A 138 1.30 1.47 2.80
C TYR A 138 1.93 1.84 4.14
N VAL A 139 1.18 1.76 5.23
CA VAL A 139 1.69 2.10 6.57
C VAL A 139 2.78 1.11 7.00
N GLY A 140 2.57 -0.18 6.80
CA GLY A 140 3.53 -1.23 7.11
C GLY A 140 4.87 -1.02 6.40
N SER A 141 4.86 -0.66 5.11
CA SER A 141 6.08 -0.36 4.36
C SER A 141 6.86 0.84 4.92
N ILE A 142 6.15 1.92 5.31
CA ILE A 142 6.76 3.10 5.94
C ILE A 142 7.40 2.73 7.28
N LEU A 143 6.65 2.02 8.12
CA LEU A 143 7.08 1.63 9.47
C LEU A 143 8.26 0.65 9.45
N ALA A 144 8.22 -0.36 8.57
CA ALA A 144 9.32 -1.30 8.38
C ALA A 144 10.59 -0.58 7.91
N THR A 145 10.46 0.34 6.94
CA THR A 145 11.59 1.13 6.46
C THR A 145 12.15 2.04 7.56
N ALA A 146 11.28 2.69 8.35
CA ALA A 146 11.68 3.55 9.46
C ALA A 146 12.42 2.75 10.56
N ALA A 147 11.94 1.55 10.89
CA ALA A 147 12.59 0.65 11.84
C ALA A 147 13.98 0.19 11.35
N LEU A 148 14.11 -0.18 10.08
CA LEU A 148 15.42 -0.47 9.49
C LEU A 148 16.33 0.75 9.53
N GLY A 149 15.79 1.95 9.24
CA GLY A 149 16.50 3.22 9.33
C GLY A 149 17.06 3.52 10.71
N ALA A 150 16.34 3.16 11.78
CA ALA A 150 16.81 3.30 13.16
C ALA A 150 18.01 2.39 13.48
N CYS A 151 18.16 1.27 12.77
CA CYS A 151 19.28 0.33 12.93
C CYS A 151 20.54 0.72 12.12
N VAL A 152 20.45 1.56 11.09
CA VAL A 152 21.60 1.91 10.23
C VAL A 152 22.75 2.58 11.00
N PRO A 153 22.52 3.59 11.88
CA PRO A 153 23.59 4.19 12.68
C PRO A 153 24.25 3.19 13.64
N VAL A 154 23.53 2.15 14.05
CA VAL A 154 24.05 1.05 14.87
C VAL A 154 25.08 0.24 14.10
N ALA A 155 24.75 -0.15 12.87
CA ALA A 155 25.61 -0.96 12.02
C ALA A 155 26.83 -0.17 11.50
N ALA A 156 26.65 1.11 11.19
CA ALA A 156 27.67 1.94 10.55
C ALA A 156 28.62 2.67 11.52
N ARG A 157 28.39 2.57 12.85
CA ARG A 157 29.14 3.30 13.90
C ARG A 157 29.21 4.82 13.66
N VAL A 158 28.19 5.38 13.02
CA VAL A 158 28.09 6.83 12.78
C VAL A 158 27.57 7.50 14.05
N THR A 159 28.34 8.44 14.59
CA THR A 159 28.07 9.13 15.87
C THR A 159 27.19 10.37 15.74
N ASP A 160 26.84 10.77 14.52
CA ASP A 160 26.16 12.04 14.27
C ASP A 160 24.63 11.89 14.29
N ARG A 161 23.94 13.05 14.41
CA ARG A 161 22.47 13.21 14.37
C ARG A 161 21.80 12.68 13.10
N THR A 162 22.58 12.13 12.18
CA THR A 162 22.19 11.50 10.91
C THR A 162 21.22 10.34 11.09
N GLY A 163 21.14 9.70 12.26
CA GLY A 163 20.19 8.60 12.48
C GLY A 163 18.71 8.99 12.34
N ALA A 164 18.34 10.22 12.67
CA ALA A 164 16.96 10.69 12.56
C ALA A 164 16.49 10.80 11.09
N ILE A 165 17.40 11.15 10.16
CA ILE A 165 17.00 11.29 8.75
C ILE A 165 16.62 9.95 8.13
N TYR A 166 17.28 8.85 8.50
CA TYR A 166 16.96 7.50 8.01
C TYR A 166 15.58 7.02 8.49
N VAL A 167 15.15 7.43 9.69
CA VAL A 167 13.83 7.09 10.24
C VAL A 167 12.72 7.92 9.58
N VAL A 168 12.99 9.19 9.30
CA VAL A 168 11.98 10.14 8.78
C VAL A 168 11.90 10.13 7.24
N ALA A 169 12.96 9.72 6.55
CA ALA A 169 13.00 9.61 5.09
C ALA A 169 11.79 8.92 4.45
N PRO A 170 11.33 7.72 4.87
CA PRO A 170 10.17 7.08 4.28
C PRO A 170 8.88 7.91 4.43
N MET A 171 8.72 8.64 5.54
CA MET A 171 7.57 9.55 5.74
C MET A 171 7.63 10.78 4.83
N ILE A 172 8.84 11.33 4.59
CA ILE A 172 9.03 12.45 3.66
C ILE A 172 8.71 12.01 2.23
N VAL A 173 9.26 10.87 1.80
CA VAL A 173 9.01 10.31 0.46
C VAL A 173 7.53 10.02 0.27
N ALA A 174 6.87 9.43 1.27
CA ALA A 174 5.43 9.21 1.30
C ALA A 174 4.65 10.53 1.16
N GLY A 175 5.00 11.58 1.91
CA GLY A 175 4.36 12.89 1.84
C GLY A 175 4.50 13.56 0.48
N LEU A 176 5.70 13.54 -0.11
CA LEU A 176 5.93 14.01 -1.48
C LEU A 176 5.13 13.17 -2.48
N GLY A 177 5.09 11.86 -2.30
CA GLY A 177 4.30 10.94 -3.12
C GLY A 177 2.82 11.28 -3.15
N ILE A 178 2.22 11.69 -2.03
CA ILE A 178 0.81 12.13 -1.97
C ILE A 178 0.61 13.39 -2.82
N ILE A 179 1.46 14.40 -2.66
CA ILE A 179 1.37 15.67 -3.41
C ILE A 179 1.50 15.39 -4.91
N LEU A 180 2.49 14.60 -5.31
CA LEU A 180 2.74 14.26 -6.71
C LEU A 180 1.64 13.36 -7.30
N SER A 181 1.02 12.50 -6.49
CA SER A 181 -0.13 11.71 -6.90
C SER A 181 -1.37 12.58 -7.13
N ILE A 182 -1.58 13.61 -6.30
CA ILE A 182 -2.65 14.60 -6.54
C ILE A 182 -2.44 15.29 -7.89
N ILE A 183 -1.21 15.71 -8.20
CA ILE A 183 -0.88 16.29 -9.52
C ILE A 183 -1.14 15.26 -10.64
N GLY A 184 -0.74 14.00 -10.43
CA GLY A 184 -0.97 12.91 -11.39
C GLY A 184 -2.45 12.66 -11.68
N VAL A 185 -3.33 12.77 -10.68
CA VAL A 185 -4.78 12.65 -10.87
C VAL A 185 -5.30 13.73 -11.83
N PHE A 186 -4.78 14.95 -11.78
CA PHE A 186 -5.18 16.01 -12.71
C PHE A 186 -4.67 15.81 -14.15
N LEU A 187 -3.70 14.92 -14.37
CA LEU A 187 -3.24 14.53 -15.71
C LEU A 187 -4.18 13.52 -16.37
N VAL A 188 -4.97 12.78 -15.59
CA VAL A 188 -5.93 11.80 -16.11
C VAL A 188 -7.10 12.53 -16.75
N ARG A 189 -7.21 12.42 -18.08
CA ARG A 189 -8.32 12.97 -18.86
C ARG A 189 -8.84 11.92 -19.81
N CYS A 190 -10.13 11.60 -19.70
CA CYS A 190 -10.83 10.69 -20.60
C CYS A 190 -12.16 11.30 -21.03
N ARG A 191 -12.64 10.94 -22.22
CA ARG A 191 -13.98 11.31 -22.70
C ARG A 191 -15.01 10.30 -22.18
N GLU A 192 -16.28 10.71 -22.08
CA GLU A 192 -17.37 9.85 -21.59
C GLU A 192 -17.63 8.63 -22.49
N ASP A 193 -17.31 8.73 -23.77
CA ASP A 193 -17.44 7.70 -24.82
C ASP A 193 -16.13 6.95 -25.10
N ALA A 194 -15.18 6.97 -24.16
CA ALA A 194 -13.88 6.34 -24.36
C ALA A 194 -13.94 4.81 -24.32
N SER A 195 -13.32 4.17 -25.31
CA SER A 195 -13.07 2.72 -25.29
C SER A 195 -12.24 2.32 -24.05
N GLN A 196 -12.38 1.08 -23.59
CA GLN A 196 -11.60 0.51 -22.48
C GLN A 196 -10.09 0.76 -22.62
N LYS A 197 -9.52 0.62 -23.82
CA LYS A 197 -8.14 0.99 -24.13
C LYS A 197 -7.72 2.39 -23.70
N ASN A 198 -8.60 3.35 -23.98
CA ASN A 198 -8.33 4.76 -23.78
C ASN A 198 -8.48 5.10 -22.30
N LEU A 199 -9.42 4.46 -21.61
CA LEU A 199 -9.56 4.53 -20.15
C LEU A 199 -8.31 4.01 -19.45
N LEU A 200 -7.86 2.80 -19.80
CA LEU A 200 -6.65 2.20 -19.23
C LEU A 200 -5.42 3.07 -19.51
N ARG A 201 -5.23 3.53 -20.76
CA ARG A 201 -4.13 4.45 -21.10
C ARG A 201 -4.17 5.76 -20.32
N ALA A 202 -5.35 6.35 -20.12
CA ALA A 202 -5.49 7.58 -19.34
C ALA A 202 -5.12 7.35 -17.88
N LEU A 203 -5.54 6.22 -17.30
CA LEU A 203 -5.16 5.83 -15.94
C LEU A 203 -3.66 5.60 -15.82
N LEU A 204 -3.07 4.84 -16.74
CA LEU A 204 -1.62 4.59 -16.80
C LEU A 204 -0.83 5.90 -16.95
N LEU A 205 -1.31 6.85 -17.75
CA LEU A 205 -0.66 8.15 -17.91
C LEU A 205 -0.58 8.90 -16.57
N GLY A 206 -1.66 8.88 -15.78
CA GLY A 206 -1.68 9.47 -14.44
C GLY A 206 -0.70 8.78 -13.49
N THR A 207 -0.73 7.45 -13.45
CA THR A 207 0.13 6.62 -12.59
C THR A 207 1.61 6.70 -12.99
N PHE A 208 1.93 6.72 -14.28
CA PHE A 208 3.31 6.85 -14.76
C PHE A 208 3.83 8.27 -14.62
N GLY A 209 2.98 9.27 -14.88
CA GLY A 209 3.30 10.66 -14.62
C GLY A 209 3.68 10.88 -13.16
N SER A 210 2.88 10.37 -12.22
CA SER A 210 3.21 10.46 -10.78
C SER A 210 4.47 9.69 -10.43
N THR A 211 4.67 8.49 -10.97
CA THR A 211 5.86 7.67 -10.73
C THR A 211 7.15 8.39 -11.15
N ILE A 212 7.19 8.98 -12.34
CA ILE A 212 8.36 9.72 -12.83
C ILE A 212 8.66 10.93 -11.93
N MET A 213 7.61 11.67 -11.52
CA MET A 213 7.77 12.78 -10.60
C MET A 213 8.32 12.32 -9.24
N VAL A 214 7.88 11.16 -8.73
CA VAL A 214 8.39 10.58 -7.47
C VAL A 214 9.86 10.20 -7.60
N VAL A 215 10.30 9.62 -8.71
CA VAL A 215 11.74 9.32 -8.95
C VAL A 215 12.57 10.60 -8.85
N ALA A 216 12.15 11.69 -9.50
CA ALA A 216 12.83 12.97 -9.42
C ALA A 216 12.85 13.54 -8.00
N ALA A 217 11.74 13.43 -7.26
CA ALA A 217 11.63 13.89 -5.89
C ALA A 217 12.53 13.08 -4.93
N VAL A 218 12.61 11.76 -5.09
CA VAL A 218 13.50 10.91 -4.28
C VAL A 218 14.97 11.22 -4.59
N ALA A 219 15.33 11.45 -5.85
CA ALA A 219 16.67 11.90 -6.22
C ALA A 219 17.03 13.23 -5.55
N LEU A 220 16.08 14.17 -5.50
CA LEU A 220 16.27 15.45 -4.79
C LEU A 220 16.42 15.24 -3.28
N VAL A 221 15.59 14.40 -2.65
CA VAL A 221 15.70 14.09 -1.22
C VAL A 221 17.08 13.50 -0.93
N VAL A 222 17.54 12.54 -1.72
CA VAL A 222 18.87 11.93 -1.56
C VAL A 222 20.01 12.92 -1.82
N ALA A 223 19.85 13.87 -2.75
CA ALA A 223 20.86 14.90 -3.00
C ALA A 223 20.93 15.98 -1.91
N LEU A 224 19.79 16.29 -1.26
CA LEU A 224 19.69 17.29 -0.20
C LEU A 224 19.93 16.72 1.21
N THR A 225 20.05 15.40 1.34
CA THR A 225 20.25 14.70 2.61
C THR A 225 21.50 13.84 2.53
N ASP A 226 22.08 13.48 3.68
CA ASP A 226 23.20 12.52 3.73
C ASP A 226 22.74 11.05 3.56
N LEU A 227 21.63 10.83 2.83
CA LEU A 227 21.18 9.50 2.46
C LEU A 227 22.08 8.96 1.35
N GLY A 228 22.55 7.72 1.49
CA GLY A 228 23.36 7.10 0.44
C GLY A 228 22.55 6.87 -0.85
N TRP A 229 23.18 7.03 -2.01
CA TRP A 229 22.58 6.75 -3.33
C TRP A 229 22.06 5.30 -3.48
N GLY A 230 22.50 4.36 -2.63
CA GLY A 230 21.92 3.03 -2.55
C GLY A 230 20.42 3.05 -2.19
N VAL A 231 19.97 4.02 -1.38
CA VAL A 231 18.55 4.21 -1.06
C VAL A 231 17.75 4.62 -2.30
N PHE A 232 18.30 5.52 -3.12
CA PHE A 232 17.69 5.88 -4.41
C PHE A 232 17.56 4.67 -5.32
N GLY A 233 18.63 3.85 -5.43
CA GLY A 233 18.63 2.62 -6.22
C GLY A 233 17.58 1.62 -5.75
N ALA A 234 17.40 1.45 -4.44
CA ALA A 234 16.39 0.57 -3.86
C ALA A 234 14.96 1.04 -4.16
N VAL A 235 14.68 2.34 -4.01
CA VAL A 235 13.37 2.92 -4.35
C VAL A 235 13.09 2.80 -5.85
N LEU A 236 14.07 3.10 -6.69
CA LEU A 236 13.94 2.96 -8.15
C LEU A 236 13.65 1.52 -8.55
N ALA A 237 14.34 0.54 -7.96
CA ALA A 237 14.09 -0.87 -8.21
C ALA A 237 12.66 -1.28 -7.83
N GLY A 238 12.16 -0.82 -6.68
CA GLY A 238 10.78 -1.06 -6.26
C GLY A 238 9.73 -0.44 -7.20
N LEU A 239 9.96 0.79 -7.67
CA LEU A 239 9.08 1.46 -8.63
C LEU A 239 9.07 0.76 -10.00
N VAL A 240 10.24 0.32 -10.48
CA VAL A 240 10.35 -0.46 -11.73
C VAL A 240 9.66 -1.82 -11.58
N ALA A 241 9.82 -2.51 -10.44
CA ALA A 241 9.13 -3.76 -10.17
C ALA A 241 7.61 -3.56 -10.17
N GLY A 242 7.09 -2.54 -9.49
CA GLY A 242 5.67 -2.21 -9.49
C GLY A 242 5.12 -1.90 -10.90
N PHE A 243 5.90 -1.18 -11.71
CA PHE A 243 5.56 -0.95 -13.12
C PHE A 243 5.47 -2.26 -13.92
N VAL A 244 6.47 -3.14 -13.79
CA VAL A 244 6.50 -4.43 -14.50
C VAL A 244 5.31 -5.29 -14.09
N ILE A 245 5.02 -5.37 -12.79
CA ILE A 245 3.87 -6.12 -12.25
C ILE A 245 2.56 -5.57 -12.82
N GLY A 246 2.39 -4.25 -12.86
CA GLY A 246 1.19 -3.62 -13.42
C GLY A 246 0.98 -3.95 -14.90
N GLN A 247 2.03 -3.83 -15.72
CA GLN A 247 1.96 -4.14 -17.15
C GLN A 247 1.75 -5.63 -17.42
N ALA A 248 2.42 -6.50 -16.65
CA ALA A 248 2.21 -7.94 -16.75
C ALA A 248 0.77 -8.32 -16.38
N THR A 249 0.24 -7.74 -15.30
CA THR A 249 -1.14 -7.97 -14.87
C THR A 249 -2.13 -7.54 -15.95
N GLU A 250 -1.96 -6.36 -16.56
CA GLU A 250 -2.82 -5.92 -17.67
C GLU A 250 -2.76 -6.89 -18.86
N TRP A 251 -1.56 -7.35 -19.22
CA TRP A 251 -1.37 -8.27 -20.35
C TRP A 251 -2.10 -9.60 -20.18
N TYR A 252 -2.19 -10.12 -18.95
CA TYR A 252 -2.87 -11.38 -18.65
C TYR A 252 -4.36 -11.25 -18.30
N THR A 253 -4.84 -10.05 -17.95
CA THR A 253 -6.22 -9.85 -17.47
C THR A 253 -7.11 -9.10 -18.47
N SER A 254 -6.59 -8.19 -19.29
CA SER A 254 -7.43 -7.44 -20.24
C SER A 254 -7.87 -8.29 -21.45
N ASP A 255 -9.15 -8.15 -21.80
CA ASP A 255 -9.82 -8.70 -22.98
C ASP A 255 -9.25 -8.21 -24.32
N GLU A 256 -8.37 -7.21 -24.32
CA GLU A 256 -7.65 -6.78 -25.52
C GLU A 256 -6.51 -7.72 -25.93
N TYR A 257 -5.99 -8.50 -24.99
CA TYR A 257 -4.81 -9.33 -25.21
C TYR A 257 -5.15 -10.79 -25.48
N ARG A 258 -4.16 -11.50 -26.06
CA ARG A 258 -4.32 -12.89 -26.49
C ARG A 258 -4.69 -13.86 -25.36
N TRP A 259 -4.26 -13.58 -24.12
CA TRP A 259 -4.40 -14.50 -22.99
C TRP A 259 -5.87 -14.60 -22.57
N THR A 260 -6.49 -13.48 -22.24
CA THR A 260 -7.93 -13.42 -21.90
C THR A 260 -8.81 -13.85 -23.08
N ARG A 261 -8.47 -13.46 -24.32
CA ARG A 261 -9.19 -13.92 -25.52
C ARG A 261 -9.07 -15.43 -25.73
N GLY A 262 -7.91 -16.02 -25.43
CA GLY A 262 -7.69 -17.45 -25.49
C GLY A 262 -8.60 -18.22 -24.53
N VAL A 263 -8.71 -17.75 -23.28
CA VAL A 263 -9.64 -18.31 -22.29
C VAL A 263 -11.09 -18.19 -22.78
N ALA A 264 -11.48 -17.02 -23.30
CA ALA A 264 -12.82 -16.82 -23.85
C ALA A 264 -13.11 -17.75 -25.04
N GLU A 265 -12.14 -18.03 -25.91
CA GLU A 265 -12.32 -18.95 -27.04
C GLU A 265 -12.57 -20.39 -26.58
N GLN A 266 -11.95 -20.83 -25.47
CA GLN A 266 -12.17 -22.16 -24.90
C GLN A 266 -13.61 -22.36 -24.39
N THR A 267 -14.38 -21.30 -24.15
CA THR A 267 -15.80 -21.39 -23.78
C THR A 267 -16.65 -22.07 -24.84
N LYS A 268 -16.25 -22.01 -26.11
CA LYS A 268 -16.94 -22.72 -27.21
C LYS A 268 -16.90 -24.24 -27.06
N MET A 269 -15.90 -24.76 -26.33
CA MET A 269 -15.73 -26.19 -26.05
C MET A 269 -16.38 -26.61 -24.72
N GLY A 270 -16.95 -25.66 -23.97
CA GLY A 270 -17.63 -25.88 -22.70
C GLY A 270 -16.88 -25.35 -21.47
N ALA A 271 -17.50 -25.51 -20.30
CA ALA A 271 -16.99 -24.96 -19.05
C ALA A 271 -15.67 -25.58 -18.59
N ALA A 272 -15.50 -26.90 -18.71
CA ALA A 272 -14.29 -27.58 -18.25
C ALA A 272 -13.00 -27.13 -18.98
N PRO A 273 -12.96 -27.06 -20.32
CA PRO A 273 -11.82 -26.46 -21.03
C PRO A 273 -11.53 -25.01 -20.64
N THR A 274 -12.58 -24.21 -20.41
CA THR A 274 -12.44 -22.81 -19.98
C THR A 274 -11.74 -22.69 -18.62
N VAL A 275 -12.15 -23.51 -17.65
CA VAL A 275 -11.55 -23.51 -16.31
C VAL A 275 -10.09 -23.98 -16.36
N ILE A 276 -9.79 -25.01 -17.16
CA ILE A 276 -8.42 -25.51 -17.32
C ILE A 276 -7.51 -24.43 -17.91
N GLU A 277 -7.95 -23.77 -18.98
CA GLU A 277 -7.18 -22.69 -19.62
C GLU A 277 -7.02 -21.50 -18.67
N GLY A 278 -8.08 -21.11 -17.96
CA GLY A 278 -8.03 -20.03 -16.98
C GLY A 278 -7.01 -20.29 -15.85
N ILE A 279 -6.99 -21.52 -15.31
CA ILE A 279 -6.00 -21.93 -14.29
C ILE A 279 -4.59 -21.93 -14.89
N ALA A 280 -4.42 -22.45 -16.11
CA ALA A 280 -3.12 -22.50 -16.77
C ALA A 280 -2.55 -21.10 -17.02
N VAL A 281 -3.37 -20.17 -17.52
CA VAL A 281 -3.00 -18.76 -17.72
C VAL A 281 -2.69 -18.08 -16.39
N GLY A 282 -3.47 -18.36 -15.34
CA GLY A 282 -3.22 -17.84 -13.98
C GLY A 282 -1.90 -18.33 -13.37
N MET A 283 -1.52 -19.58 -13.61
CA MET A 283 -0.19 -20.09 -13.19
C MET A 283 0.92 -19.44 -14.02
N LEU A 284 0.72 -19.29 -15.33
CA LEU A 284 1.70 -18.68 -16.23
C LEU A 284 1.97 -17.20 -15.91
N SER A 285 0.94 -16.45 -15.48
CA SER A 285 1.08 -15.02 -15.17
C SER A 285 2.01 -14.74 -13.99
N SER A 286 2.24 -15.72 -13.10
CA SER A 286 3.10 -15.59 -11.92
C SER A 286 4.61 -15.67 -12.17
N ILE A 287 5.02 -15.94 -13.42
CA ILE A 287 6.46 -16.08 -13.77
C ILE A 287 7.18 -14.72 -13.81
N ILE A 288 6.46 -13.66 -14.19
CA ILE A 288 6.99 -12.30 -14.37
C ILE A 288 6.91 -11.55 -13.04
#